data_AF-A0A9W4E1E9-F1
#
_entry.id   AF-A0A9W4E1E9-F1
#
_cell.length_a   1.000
_cell.length_b   1.000
_cell.length_c   1.000
_cell.angle_alpha   90.00
_cell.angle_beta   90.00
_cell.angle_gamma   90.00
#
_symmetry.space_group_name_H-M   'P 1'
#
loop_
_entity.id
_entity.type
_entity.pdbx_description
1 polymer ?
#
loop_
_entity_poly.entity_id
_entity_poly.type
_entity_poly.pdbx_seq_one_letter_code
_entity_poly.pdbx_strand_id
1 'polypeptide(L)'
;MFKAALRIACATTLAAASLTFASSAGATTEPLPGTPEQIRDTGACGPTGGYSPSDWRQTTTDRSIQSKVEVAAVREDWYWRHDVNTLWRGDTRPDPQAIFQSGFTAKGTDLSPLAKWIIGGGGQNTAHLSTSCDRWVAQGFATGGGKDGWVYAIQAPGGIDVNETARMTGIQSQYLWNKEIDFPGGIQSRFIEGACQYHWAGADPETNVNIYKNLGCVTNPAFRPVSQRQPLAS
;
A
#
# COMPACT_ATOMS: atom_id res chain seq x y z
N MET A 1 -64.00 -5.97 17.37
CA MET A 1 -63.16 -6.86 16.52
C MET A 1 -61.85 -6.13 16.23
N PHE A 2 -60.81 -6.37 17.04
CA PHE A 2 -59.50 -5.73 16.91
C PHE A 2 -58.68 -6.47 15.84
N LYS A 3 -58.27 -5.78 14.77
CA LYS A 3 -57.28 -6.28 13.81
C LYS A 3 -55.89 -5.85 14.29
N ALA A 4 -55.08 -6.80 14.75
CA ALA A 4 -53.67 -6.59 15.04
C ALA A 4 -52.87 -6.57 13.74
N ALA A 5 -52.12 -5.49 13.50
CA ALA A 5 -51.17 -5.39 12.40
C ALA A 5 -49.79 -5.88 12.88
N LEU A 6 -49.34 -7.00 12.31
CA LEU A 6 -48.03 -7.59 12.56
C LEU A 6 -46.97 -6.81 11.75
N ARG A 7 -46.09 -6.07 12.43
CA ARG A 7 -44.91 -5.46 11.80
C ARG A 7 -43.80 -6.51 11.71
N ILE A 8 -43.52 -6.98 10.51
CA ILE A 8 -42.34 -7.81 10.22
C ILE A 8 -41.16 -6.86 10.02
N ALA A 9 -40.27 -6.80 10.99
CA ALA A 9 -38.98 -6.15 10.84
C ALA A 9 -37.99 -7.15 10.22
N CYS A 10 -37.70 -7.01 8.93
CA CYS A 10 -36.61 -7.72 8.29
C CYS A 10 -35.28 -7.12 8.75
N ALA A 11 -34.60 -7.79 9.67
CA ALA A 11 -33.21 -7.50 9.97
C ALA A 11 -32.36 -8.01 8.79
N THR A 12 -31.96 -7.12 7.90
CA THR A 12 -30.90 -7.39 6.92
C THR A 12 -29.57 -7.46 7.66
N THR A 13 -29.15 -8.66 8.03
CA THR A 13 -27.76 -8.92 8.41
C THR A 13 -26.88 -8.72 7.18
N LEU A 14 -26.19 -7.58 7.09
CA LEU A 14 -25.01 -7.46 6.25
C LEU A 14 -23.94 -8.39 6.83
N ALA A 15 -23.75 -9.55 6.21
CA ALA A 15 -22.54 -10.31 6.37
C ALA A 15 -21.40 -9.50 5.73
N ALA A 16 -20.66 -8.76 6.54
CA ALA A 16 -19.35 -8.27 6.14
C ALA A 16 -18.47 -9.50 5.95
N ALA A 17 -18.34 -9.96 4.71
CA ALA A 17 -17.34 -10.95 4.36
C ALA A 17 -15.98 -10.31 4.63
N SER A 18 -15.39 -10.62 5.78
CA SER A 18 -13.98 -10.38 6.00
C SER A 18 -13.25 -11.15 4.91
N LEU A 19 -12.65 -10.42 3.96
CA LEU A 19 -11.69 -10.99 3.01
C LEU A 19 -10.52 -11.49 3.86
N THR A 20 -10.65 -12.67 4.42
CA THR A 20 -9.58 -13.33 5.15
C THR A 20 -8.43 -13.48 4.17
N PHE A 21 -7.28 -12.97 4.55
CA PHE A 21 -5.97 -13.07 3.87
C PHE A 21 -5.47 -14.50 3.59
N ALA A 22 -6.36 -15.50 3.70
CA ALA A 22 -6.14 -16.90 3.46
C ALA A 22 -6.59 -17.25 2.03
N SER A 23 -5.73 -17.01 1.05
CA SER A 23 -5.86 -17.68 -0.25
C SER A 23 -5.21 -19.05 -0.17
N SER A 24 -5.95 -20.09 -0.54
CA SER A 24 -5.44 -21.45 -0.75
C SER A 24 -4.28 -21.44 -1.75
N ALA A 25 -3.20 -22.16 -1.45
CA ALA A 25 -2.11 -22.39 -2.39
C ALA A 25 -2.67 -22.98 -3.71
N GLY A 26 -2.62 -22.19 -4.77
CA GLY A 26 -3.16 -22.51 -6.08
C GLY A 26 -2.84 -21.35 -7.03
N ALA A 27 -2.69 -21.66 -8.31
CA ALA A 27 -2.52 -20.64 -9.35
C ALA A 27 -3.84 -19.85 -9.47
N THR A 28 -4.04 -18.86 -8.62
CA THR A 28 -5.12 -17.89 -8.79
C THR A 28 -4.74 -17.02 -9.98
N THR A 29 -5.50 -17.11 -11.07
CA THR A 29 -5.54 -16.08 -12.11
C THR A 29 -6.22 -14.86 -11.52
N GLU A 30 -5.54 -14.15 -10.62
CA GLU A 30 -5.92 -12.79 -10.29
C GLU A 30 -5.91 -11.94 -11.56
N PRO A 31 -6.76 -10.90 -11.67
CA PRO A 31 -6.88 -10.09 -12.88
C PRO A 31 -5.52 -9.69 -13.44
N LEU A 32 -5.38 -9.83 -14.76
CA LEU A 32 -4.14 -9.67 -15.51
C LEU A 32 -3.33 -8.45 -15.02
N PRO A 33 -2.15 -8.66 -14.42
CA PRO A 33 -1.34 -7.59 -13.86
C PRO A 33 -0.77 -6.65 -14.93
N GLY A 34 -0.95 -5.34 -14.79
CA GLY A 34 -0.20 -4.36 -15.61
C GLY A 34 -0.60 -4.30 -17.08
N THR A 35 -1.90 -4.38 -17.39
CA THR A 35 -2.42 -4.03 -18.72
C THR A 35 -1.91 -2.64 -19.18
N PRO A 36 -1.80 -2.37 -20.49
CA PRO A 36 -1.40 -1.05 -20.99
C PRO A 36 -2.23 0.10 -20.40
N GLU A 37 -3.52 -0.13 -20.16
CA GLU A 37 -4.43 0.82 -19.52
C GLU A 37 -4.04 1.10 -18.07
N GLN A 38 -3.72 0.07 -17.29
CA GLN A 38 -3.25 0.23 -15.90
C GLN A 38 -1.90 0.95 -15.83
N ILE A 39 -0.97 0.65 -16.74
CA ILE A 39 0.34 1.34 -16.79
C ILE A 39 0.17 2.84 -17.13
N ARG A 40 -0.83 3.17 -17.95
CA ARG A 40 -1.14 4.56 -18.33
C ARG A 40 -1.89 5.33 -17.24
N ASP A 41 -2.52 4.64 -16.30
CA ASP A 41 -3.19 5.27 -15.18
C ASP A 41 -2.16 5.77 -14.15
N THR A 42 -1.84 7.05 -14.26
CA THR A 42 -0.98 7.77 -13.30
C THR A 42 -1.80 8.63 -12.34
N GLY A 43 -3.09 8.34 -12.17
CA GLY A 43 -3.93 9.01 -11.17
C GLY A 43 -3.52 8.71 -9.73
N ALA A 44 -4.08 9.48 -8.80
CA ALA A 44 -3.96 9.23 -7.36
C ALA A 44 -4.56 7.87 -6.98
N CYS A 45 -4.03 7.24 -5.93
CA CYS A 45 -4.52 5.95 -5.43
C CYS A 45 -5.83 6.07 -4.62
N GLY A 46 -6.27 7.29 -4.31
CA GLY A 46 -7.47 7.56 -3.53
C GLY A 46 -7.61 9.04 -3.17
N PRO A 47 -8.48 9.40 -2.20
CA PRO A 47 -8.62 10.77 -1.74
C PRO A 47 -7.32 11.29 -1.12
N THR A 48 -6.90 12.47 -1.56
CA THR A 48 -5.67 13.14 -1.10
C THR A 48 -5.97 14.50 -0.47
N GLY A 49 -5.02 14.99 0.32
CA GLY A 49 -5.08 16.31 0.94
C GLY A 49 -3.83 16.64 1.74
N GLY A 50 -3.98 17.55 2.71
CA GLY A 50 -2.87 18.07 3.50
C GLY A 50 -2.30 17.07 4.50
N TYR A 51 -1.09 17.36 4.99
CA TYR A 51 -0.43 16.55 6.00
C TYR A 51 -1.24 16.39 7.29
N SER A 52 -1.38 15.15 7.76
CA SER A 52 -1.98 14.81 9.05
C SER A 52 -0.89 14.28 10.01
N PRO A 53 -0.42 15.10 10.97
CA PRO A 53 0.60 14.68 11.92
C PRO A 53 0.18 13.47 12.77
N SER A 54 -1.12 13.34 13.08
CA SER A 54 -1.63 12.18 13.81
C SER A 54 -1.54 10.90 13.00
N ASP A 55 -1.90 10.95 11.71
CA ASP A 55 -1.84 9.79 10.83
C ASP A 55 -0.40 9.35 10.60
N TRP A 56 0.52 10.29 10.42
CA TRP A 56 1.94 9.95 10.31
C TRP A 56 2.52 9.38 11.61
N ARG A 57 2.27 10.02 12.77
CA ARG A 57 2.82 9.55 14.07
C ARG A 57 2.33 8.17 14.48
N GLN A 58 1.11 7.79 14.10
CA GLN A 58 0.60 6.46 14.37
C GLN A 58 1.19 5.41 13.43
N THR A 59 1.48 5.77 12.17
CA THR A 59 2.00 4.85 11.15
C THR A 59 3.50 4.61 11.26
N THR A 60 4.30 5.64 11.48
CA THR A 60 5.77 5.58 11.36
C THR A 60 6.42 4.64 12.39
N THR A 61 7.50 3.98 11.98
CA THR A 61 8.42 3.29 12.91
C THR A 61 9.49 4.21 13.47
N ASP A 62 9.74 5.35 12.82
CA ASP A 62 10.76 6.31 13.21
C ASP A 62 10.12 7.68 13.48
N ARG A 63 9.95 8.00 14.77
CA ARG A 63 9.45 9.31 15.20
C ARG A 63 10.53 10.37 15.29
N SER A 64 11.81 9.99 15.24
CA SER A 64 12.92 10.94 15.39
C SER A 64 13.00 11.94 14.23
N ILE A 65 12.42 11.59 13.07
CA ILE A 65 12.39 12.44 11.88
C ILE A 65 11.15 13.36 11.80
N GLN A 66 10.31 13.43 12.84
CA GLN A 66 9.03 14.17 12.80
C GLN A 66 9.20 15.62 12.31
N SER A 67 10.15 16.36 12.86
CA SER A 67 10.38 17.76 12.47
C SER A 67 10.82 17.88 11.01
N LYS A 68 11.60 16.92 10.49
CA LYS A 68 11.99 16.89 9.07
C LYS A 68 10.78 16.66 8.17
N VAL A 69 9.90 15.73 8.55
CA VAL A 69 8.66 15.42 7.82
C VAL A 69 7.72 16.63 7.80
N GLU A 70 7.51 17.27 8.96
CA GLU A 70 6.67 18.47 9.08
C GLU A 70 7.15 19.61 8.18
N VAL A 71 8.46 19.89 8.19
CA VAL A 71 9.04 20.95 7.35
C VAL A 71 8.98 20.57 5.87
N ALA A 72 9.32 19.33 5.52
CA ALA A 72 9.33 18.88 4.13
C ALA A 72 7.92 18.84 3.53
N ALA A 73 6.92 18.37 4.28
CA ALA A 73 5.53 18.30 3.82
C ALA A 73 4.98 19.67 3.37
N VAL A 74 5.35 20.75 4.07
CA VAL A 74 4.96 22.13 3.70
C VAL A 74 5.86 22.67 2.60
N ARG A 75 7.19 22.49 2.71
CA ARG A 75 8.14 23.06 1.76
C ARG A 75 8.04 22.47 0.36
N GLU A 76 7.69 21.19 0.27
CA GLU A 76 7.65 20.42 -0.98
C GLU A 76 6.22 20.12 -1.44
N ASP A 77 5.21 20.74 -0.80
CA ASP A 77 3.79 20.60 -1.13
C ASP A 77 3.36 19.13 -1.30
N TRP A 78 3.65 18.30 -0.30
CA TRP A 78 3.30 16.87 -0.36
C TRP A 78 1.80 16.65 -0.22
N TYR A 79 1.26 15.78 -1.08
CA TYR A 79 -0.15 15.38 -1.03
C TYR A 79 -0.27 14.03 -0.33
N TRP A 80 -1.00 14.01 0.77
CA TRP A 80 -1.14 12.84 1.65
C TRP A 80 -2.45 12.10 1.38
N ARG A 81 -2.40 10.77 1.42
CA ARG A 81 -3.61 9.93 1.32
C ARG A 81 -4.46 10.03 2.58
N HIS A 82 -5.78 10.05 2.42
CA HIS A 82 -6.75 10.15 3.52
C HIS A 82 -7.64 8.91 3.69
N ASP A 83 -7.52 7.92 2.82
CA ASP A 83 -8.10 6.60 3.03
C ASP A 83 -7.13 5.63 3.73
N VAL A 84 -7.62 4.40 3.95
CA VAL A 84 -6.87 3.28 4.52
C VAL A 84 -7.00 2.04 3.64
N ASN A 85 -7.21 2.25 2.33
CA ASN A 85 -7.31 1.18 1.36
C ASN A 85 -6.03 0.35 1.35
N THR A 86 -6.15 -0.92 0.97
CA THR A 86 -5.01 -1.84 0.95
C THR A 86 -3.95 -1.35 -0.03
N LEU A 87 -2.73 -1.23 0.48
CA LEU A 87 -1.52 -1.05 -0.30
C LEU A 87 -0.71 -2.33 -0.31
N TRP A 88 0.24 -2.37 -1.24
CA TRP A 88 1.07 -3.52 -1.51
C TRP A 88 2.54 -3.12 -1.49
N ARG A 89 3.37 -3.96 -0.89
CA ARG A 89 4.83 -3.80 -0.92
C ARG A 89 5.49 -5.09 -1.32
N GLY A 90 6.30 -5.03 -2.38
CA GLY A 90 7.22 -6.10 -2.74
C GLY A 90 8.50 -6.01 -1.92
N ASP A 91 8.96 -7.13 -1.37
CA ASP A 91 10.21 -7.19 -0.60
C ASP A 91 10.92 -8.53 -0.83
N THR A 92 12.23 -8.46 -1.05
CA THR A 92 13.07 -9.63 -1.34
C THR A 92 13.66 -10.26 -0.08
N ARG A 93 13.40 -9.69 1.11
CA ARG A 93 13.84 -10.32 2.37
C ARG A 93 13.16 -11.68 2.55
N PRO A 94 13.89 -12.73 2.92
CA PRO A 94 13.37 -14.10 2.88
C PRO A 94 12.33 -14.39 3.96
N ASP A 95 12.39 -13.69 5.10
CA ASP A 95 11.54 -13.97 6.26
C ASP A 95 10.55 -12.82 6.55
N PRO A 96 9.23 -13.05 6.39
CA PRO A 96 8.21 -12.08 6.77
C PRO A 96 8.04 -11.92 8.27
N GLN A 97 8.49 -12.86 9.11
CA GLN A 97 8.34 -12.75 10.57
C GLN A 97 9.14 -11.59 11.15
N ALA A 98 10.36 -11.34 10.64
CA ALA A 98 11.13 -10.16 11.02
C ALA A 98 10.38 -8.84 10.76
N ILE A 99 9.62 -8.78 9.66
CA ILE A 99 8.77 -7.63 9.30
C ILE A 99 7.53 -7.56 10.19
N PHE A 100 6.90 -8.69 10.51
CA PHE A 100 5.77 -8.72 11.44
C PHE A 100 6.19 -8.35 12.87
N GLN A 101 7.47 -8.47 13.24
CA GLN A 101 7.95 -8.02 14.54
C GLN A 101 8.29 -6.52 14.55
N SER A 102 9.03 -6.05 13.55
CA SER A 102 9.58 -4.69 13.52
C SER A 102 8.72 -3.66 12.78
N GLY A 103 7.83 -4.13 11.90
CA GLY A 103 7.26 -3.32 10.84
C GLY A 103 8.24 -3.15 9.68
N PHE A 104 7.89 -2.25 8.75
CA PHE A 104 8.81 -1.78 7.75
C PHE A 104 9.55 -0.54 8.26
N THR A 105 10.69 -0.75 8.93
CA THR A 105 11.59 0.35 9.26
C THR A 105 12.35 0.82 8.03
N ALA A 106 12.37 2.14 7.80
CA ALA A 106 13.18 2.73 6.74
C ALA A 106 14.67 2.45 6.98
N LYS A 107 15.46 2.33 5.91
CA LYS A 107 16.88 1.92 6.02
C LYS A 107 17.78 3.02 6.60
N GLY A 108 17.32 4.26 6.63
CA GLY A 108 18.03 5.38 7.23
C GLY A 108 17.09 6.53 7.62
N THR A 109 17.67 7.60 8.13
CA THR A 109 16.93 8.81 8.58
C THR A 109 17.10 9.99 7.62
N ASP A 110 17.71 9.74 6.46
CA ASP A 110 17.86 10.72 5.40
C ASP A 110 16.53 10.89 4.65
N LEU A 111 15.89 12.04 4.89
CA LEU A 111 14.69 12.46 4.19
C LEU A 111 15.10 13.31 2.99
N SER A 112 15.72 12.64 2.01
CA SER A 112 16.09 13.24 0.73
C SER A 112 14.87 13.91 0.08
N PRO A 113 15.02 15.02 -0.67
CA PRO A 113 13.89 15.68 -1.32
C PRO A 113 13.06 14.70 -2.16
N LEU A 114 11.74 14.71 -1.99
CA LEU A 114 10.86 13.72 -2.63
C LEU A 114 10.94 13.82 -4.15
N ALA A 115 11.13 15.02 -4.72
CA ALA A 115 11.35 15.18 -6.15
C ALA A 115 12.53 14.35 -6.68
N LYS A 116 13.64 14.26 -5.93
CA LYS A 116 14.79 13.42 -6.31
C LYS A 116 14.44 11.94 -6.25
N TRP A 117 13.67 11.55 -5.23
CA TRP A 117 13.16 10.19 -5.08
C TRP A 117 12.29 9.77 -6.27
N ILE A 118 11.30 10.62 -6.60
CA ILE A 118 10.35 10.41 -7.70
C ILE A 118 11.06 10.31 -9.05
N ILE A 119 12.01 11.20 -9.34
CA ILE A 119 12.76 11.21 -10.60
C ILE A 119 13.74 10.03 -10.67
N GLY A 120 14.37 9.68 -9.55
CA GLY A 120 15.37 8.62 -9.46
C GLY A 120 14.79 7.21 -9.46
N GLY A 121 13.49 7.05 -9.18
CA GLY A 121 12.87 5.74 -8.98
C GLY A 121 13.29 5.09 -7.67
N GLY A 122 13.57 5.89 -6.65
CA GLY A 122 14.02 5.45 -5.34
C GLY A 122 15.47 5.78 -4.98
N GLY A 123 15.97 5.14 -3.92
CA GLY A 123 17.26 5.43 -3.31
C GLY A 123 17.62 4.41 -2.23
N GLN A 124 18.90 4.39 -1.86
CA GLN A 124 19.42 3.49 -0.81
C GLN A 124 19.54 4.24 0.51
N ASN A 125 19.25 3.57 1.62
CA ASN A 125 19.43 4.09 2.99
C ASN A 125 18.70 5.41 3.30
N THR A 126 17.52 5.59 2.70
CA THR A 126 16.66 6.76 2.92
C THR A 126 15.60 6.49 3.99
N ALA A 127 14.94 7.56 4.41
CA ALA A 127 13.73 7.54 5.24
C ALA A 127 12.46 7.19 4.45
N HIS A 128 12.54 7.15 3.11
CA HIS A 128 11.42 6.82 2.24
C HIS A 128 11.15 5.31 2.24
N LEU A 129 9.88 4.95 2.30
CA LEU A 129 9.43 3.57 2.24
C LEU A 129 8.28 3.48 1.24
N SER A 130 8.57 2.95 0.07
CA SER A 130 7.57 2.76 -0.98
C SER A 130 6.61 1.62 -0.69
N THR A 131 5.37 1.89 -1.05
CA THR A 131 4.30 0.93 -1.27
C THR A 131 3.59 1.30 -2.58
N SER A 132 2.68 0.48 -3.07
CA SER A 132 1.87 0.77 -4.26
C SER A 132 0.41 0.45 -3.97
N CYS A 133 -0.54 1.18 -4.55
CA CYS A 133 -1.93 0.73 -4.55
C CYS A 133 -2.18 -0.44 -5.51
N ASP A 134 -1.22 -0.72 -6.41
CA ASP A 134 -1.31 -1.79 -7.39
C ASP A 134 -0.49 -3.01 -6.95
N ARG A 135 -1.18 -4.12 -6.67
CA ARG A 135 -0.53 -5.37 -6.24
C ARG A 135 0.49 -5.87 -7.24
N TRP A 136 0.22 -5.70 -8.52
CA TRP A 136 1.08 -6.19 -9.59
C TRP A 136 2.44 -5.48 -9.64
N VAL A 137 2.46 -4.19 -9.31
CA VAL A 137 3.70 -3.42 -9.14
C VAL A 137 4.52 -4.05 -8.02
N ALA A 138 3.90 -4.32 -6.87
CA ALA A 138 4.54 -4.98 -5.74
C ALA A 138 5.03 -6.41 -6.07
N GLN A 139 4.29 -7.18 -6.87
CA GLN A 139 4.75 -8.48 -7.37
C GLN A 139 6.01 -8.35 -8.22
N GLY A 140 6.05 -7.40 -9.15
CA GLY A 140 7.23 -7.12 -9.96
C GLY A 140 8.47 -6.78 -9.12
N PHE A 141 8.31 -5.96 -8.06
CA PHE A 141 9.40 -5.64 -7.14
C PHE A 141 9.81 -6.83 -6.25
N ALA A 142 8.86 -7.66 -5.83
CA ALA A 142 9.14 -8.84 -5.02
C ALA A 142 9.93 -9.90 -5.80
N THR A 143 9.59 -10.12 -7.08
CA THR A 143 10.19 -11.18 -7.90
C THR A 143 11.29 -10.68 -8.84
N GLY A 144 11.76 -9.45 -8.65
CA GLY A 144 12.80 -8.84 -9.48
C GLY A 144 14.07 -9.69 -9.52
N GLY A 145 14.65 -9.85 -10.72
CA GLY A 145 15.84 -10.69 -10.92
C GLY A 145 15.58 -12.20 -10.87
N GLY A 146 14.32 -12.63 -11.06
CA GLY A 146 13.95 -14.04 -11.21
C GLY A 146 13.92 -14.84 -9.91
N LYS A 147 13.87 -14.15 -8.76
CA LYS A 147 13.84 -14.76 -7.43
C LYS A 147 12.42 -14.78 -6.89
N ASP A 148 12.20 -15.64 -5.90
CA ASP A 148 10.98 -15.57 -5.11
C ASP A 148 11.05 -14.38 -4.15
N GLY A 149 9.90 -13.76 -3.89
CA GLY A 149 9.81 -12.66 -2.95
C GLY A 149 8.43 -12.53 -2.33
N TRP A 150 8.30 -11.62 -1.37
CA TRP A 150 7.09 -11.45 -0.58
C TRP A 150 6.35 -10.19 -0.98
N VAL A 151 5.03 -10.32 -1.14
CA VAL A 151 4.10 -9.21 -1.34
C VAL A 151 3.27 -9.04 -0.09
N TYR A 152 3.45 -7.92 0.60
CA TYR A 152 2.78 -7.59 1.84
C TYR A 152 1.54 -6.75 1.57
N ALA A 153 0.41 -7.05 2.21
CA ALA A 153 -0.71 -6.12 2.26
C ALA A 153 -0.63 -5.25 3.50
N ILE A 154 -0.93 -3.97 3.29
CA ILE A 154 -0.75 -2.93 4.27
C ILE A 154 -2.01 -2.06 4.29
N GLN A 155 -2.61 -1.90 5.46
CA GLN A 155 -3.75 -1.00 5.70
C GLN A 155 -3.31 0.06 6.71
N ALA A 156 -2.60 1.08 6.23
CA ALA A 156 -2.02 2.14 7.04
C ALA A 156 -2.64 3.51 6.71
N PRO A 157 -2.89 4.38 7.71
CA PRO A 157 -3.31 5.75 7.45
C PRO A 157 -2.16 6.62 6.96
N GLY A 158 -2.48 7.61 6.12
CA GLY A 158 -1.50 8.55 5.56
C GLY A 158 -0.65 7.93 4.46
N GLY A 159 0.60 8.39 4.39
CA GLY A 159 1.49 8.17 3.25
C GLY A 159 1.30 9.25 2.18
N ILE A 160 2.38 9.62 1.51
CA ILE A 160 2.41 10.62 0.45
C ILE A 160 2.03 9.93 -0.84
N ASP A 161 1.00 10.41 -1.52
CA ASP A 161 0.67 9.98 -2.87
C ASP A 161 1.66 10.64 -3.84
N VAL A 162 2.57 9.83 -4.38
CA VAL A 162 3.65 10.29 -5.25
C VAL A 162 3.09 10.86 -6.55
N ASN A 163 2.06 10.23 -7.11
CA ASN A 163 1.47 10.64 -8.37
C ASN A 163 0.74 11.96 -8.22
N GLU A 164 -0.06 12.11 -7.17
CA GLU A 164 -0.75 13.36 -6.89
C GLU A 164 0.22 14.49 -6.57
N THR A 165 1.24 14.22 -5.75
CA THR A 165 2.27 15.20 -5.45
C THR A 165 2.96 15.66 -6.74
N ALA A 166 3.39 14.71 -7.58
CA ALA A 166 4.03 15.03 -8.84
C ALA A 166 3.12 15.86 -9.77
N ARG A 167 1.83 15.51 -9.86
CA ARG A 167 0.84 16.24 -10.65
C ARG A 167 0.68 17.68 -10.18
N MET A 168 0.57 17.88 -8.87
CA MET A 168 0.29 19.19 -8.29
C MET A 168 1.52 20.11 -8.26
N THR A 169 2.73 19.54 -8.18
CA THR A 169 3.98 20.31 -8.18
C THR A 169 4.68 20.34 -9.54
N GLY A 170 4.09 19.72 -10.58
CA GLY A 170 4.64 19.69 -11.93
C GLY A 170 5.89 18.82 -12.11
N ILE A 171 6.13 17.85 -11.23
CA ILE A 171 7.23 16.89 -11.36
C ILE A 171 6.87 15.87 -12.45
N GLN A 172 7.81 15.64 -13.37
CA GLN A 172 7.68 14.58 -14.37
C GLN A 172 8.58 13.40 -13.99
N SER A 173 8.05 12.19 -14.10
CA SER A 173 8.82 10.97 -13.90
C SER A 173 8.27 9.82 -14.73
N GLN A 174 9.17 8.97 -15.24
CA GLN A 174 8.82 7.73 -15.91
C GLN A 174 8.32 6.65 -14.95
N TYR A 175 8.39 6.88 -13.64
CA TYR A 175 8.05 5.89 -12.61
C TYR A 175 6.66 6.11 -12.00
N LEU A 176 5.87 7.07 -12.48
CA LEU A 176 4.52 7.34 -11.95
C LEU A 176 3.54 6.17 -12.16
N TRP A 177 3.82 5.26 -13.10
CA TRP A 177 3.04 4.03 -13.25
C TRP A 177 3.15 3.09 -12.04
N ASN A 178 4.13 3.29 -11.15
CA ASN A 178 4.24 2.51 -9.91
C ASN A 178 3.08 2.79 -8.95
N LYS A 179 2.33 3.88 -9.15
CA LYS A 179 1.25 4.36 -8.26
C LYS A 179 1.70 4.31 -6.79
N GLU A 180 2.85 4.93 -6.56
CA GLU A 180 3.59 4.81 -5.32
C GLU A 180 2.94 5.63 -4.21
N ILE A 181 2.83 5.02 -3.03
CA ILE A 181 2.63 5.75 -1.78
C ILE A 181 3.90 5.62 -0.95
N ASP A 182 4.53 6.76 -0.67
CA ASP A 182 5.71 6.84 0.18
C ASP A 182 5.34 7.05 1.66
N PHE A 183 5.99 6.30 2.55
CA PHE A 183 5.85 6.44 3.99
C PHE A 183 7.17 6.87 4.63
N PRO A 184 7.38 8.19 4.85
CA PRO A 184 8.55 8.69 5.56
C PRO A 184 8.65 8.09 6.97
N GLY A 185 9.75 7.42 7.28
CA GLY A 185 9.98 6.77 8.58
C GLY A 185 9.34 5.38 8.72
N GLY A 186 8.75 4.87 7.63
CA GLY A 186 8.29 3.49 7.55
C GLY A 186 6.87 3.24 8.08
N ILE A 187 6.56 1.97 8.33
CA ILE A 187 5.21 1.50 8.68
C ILE A 187 5.27 0.49 9.82
N GLN A 188 4.55 0.74 10.90
CA GLN A 188 4.47 -0.18 12.05
C GLN A 188 3.80 -1.51 11.67
N SER A 189 4.26 -2.60 12.29
CA SER A 189 3.75 -3.95 12.08
C SER A 189 2.23 -4.07 12.20
N ARG A 190 1.59 -3.35 13.13
CA ARG A 190 0.13 -3.39 13.33
C ARG A 190 -0.68 -3.02 12.08
N PHE A 191 -0.09 -2.38 11.07
CA PHE A 191 -0.76 -2.06 9.81
C PHE A 191 -0.49 -3.05 8.69
N ILE A 192 0.35 -4.06 8.93
CA ILE A 192 0.68 -5.11 7.98
C ILE A 192 -0.24 -6.29 8.26
N GLU A 193 -1.09 -6.64 7.30
CA GLU A 193 -2.08 -7.72 7.45
C GLU A 193 -1.45 -9.11 7.33
N GLY A 194 -0.55 -9.25 6.37
CA GLY A 194 0.12 -10.50 6.05
C GLY A 194 1.00 -10.34 4.82
N ALA A 195 1.54 -11.46 4.36
CA ALA A 195 2.36 -11.50 3.17
C ALA A 195 2.12 -12.81 2.40
N CYS A 196 2.15 -12.75 1.08
CA CYS A 196 2.15 -13.93 0.21
C CYS A 196 3.47 -13.98 -0.56
N GLN A 197 4.06 -15.17 -0.65
CA GLN A 197 5.27 -15.39 -1.43
C GLN A 197 4.90 -15.63 -2.89
N TYR A 198 5.65 -15.03 -3.81
CA TYR A 198 5.43 -15.11 -5.24
C TYR A 198 6.70 -15.54 -5.97
N HIS A 199 6.47 -16.25 -7.08
CA HIS A 199 7.46 -16.58 -8.10
C HIS A 199 7.01 -15.99 -9.44
N TRP A 200 7.94 -15.43 -10.23
CA TRP A 200 7.63 -15.02 -11.60
C TRP A 200 7.68 -16.23 -12.53
N ALA A 201 6.54 -16.54 -13.15
CA ALA A 201 6.36 -17.72 -13.98
C ALA A 201 6.58 -17.47 -15.49
N GLY A 202 6.88 -16.22 -15.88
CA GLY A 202 7.04 -15.81 -17.27
C GLY A 202 6.12 -14.66 -17.64
N ALA A 203 6.09 -14.32 -18.93
CA ALA A 203 5.10 -13.41 -19.49
C ALA A 203 4.10 -14.19 -20.36
N ASP A 204 2.85 -13.75 -20.37
CA ASP A 204 1.85 -14.23 -21.30
C ASP A 204 2.30 -13.93 -22.74
N PRO A 205 2.29 -14.92 -23.65
CA PRO A 205 2.86 -14.75 -24.98
C PRO A 205 2.02 -13.84 -25.90
N GLU A 206 0.74 -13.63 -25.60
CA GLU A 206 -0.15 -12.80 -26.42
C GLU A 206 -0.17 -11.35 -25.95
N THR A 207 -0.18 -11.15 -24.64
CA THR A 207 -0.37 -9.83 -24.01
C THR A 207 0.93 -9.25 -23.43
N ASN A 208 1.99 -10.06 -23.32
CA ASN A 208 3.25 -9.71 -22.66
C ASN A 208 3.09 -9.31 -21.17
N VAL A 209 1.98 -9.69 -20.56
CA VAL A 209 1.67 -9.46 -19.14
C VAL A 209 2.44 -10.46 -18.28
N ASN A 210 3.05 -9.99 -17.18
CA ASN A 210 3.76 -10.88 -16.25
C ASN A 210 2.81 -11.85 -15.55
N ILE A 211 3.22 -13.11 -15.43
CA ILE A 211 2.47 -14.14 -14.71
C ILE A 211 3.20 -14.44 -13.41
N TYR A 212 2.48 -14.41 -12.30
CA TYR A 212 3.04 -14.70 -10.97
C TYR A 212 2.35 -15.91 -10.34
N LYS A 213 3.14 -16.82 -9.79
CA LYS A 213 2.67 -17.98 -9.04
C LYS A 213 2.72 -17.66 -7.54
N ASN A 214 1.57 -17.73 -6.86
CA ASN A 214 1.50 -17.65 -5.40
C ASN A 214 2.00 -18.97 -4.79
N LEU A 215 3.00 -18.88 -3.91
CA LEU A 215 3.63 -20.02 -3.25
C LEU A 215 3.09 -20.27 -1.83
N GLY A 216 2.23 -19.38 -1.31
CA GLY A 216 1.63 -19.47 0.02
C GLY A 216 1.64 -18.12 0.74
N CYS A 217 0.73 -17.99 1.70
CA CYS A 217 0.55 -16.76 2.48
C CYS A 217 0.73 -17.02 3.98
N VAL A 218 1.17 -15.99 4.69
CA VAL A 218 1.26 -15.95 6.15
C VAL A 218 0.57 -14.69 6.67
N THR A 219 -0.12 -14.83 7.79
CA THR A 219 -0.86 -13.73 8.43
C THR A 219 -0.06 -13.14 9.58
N ASN A 220 -0.13 -11.82 9.76
CA ASN A 220 0.45 -11.15 10.91
C ASN A 220 -0.54 -11.15 12.10
N PRO A 221 -0.25 -11.86 13.21
CA PRO A 221 -1.15 -11.89 14.36
C PRO A 221 -1.31 -10.52 15.04
N ALA A 222 -0.35 -9.60 14.84
CA ALA A 222 -0.36 -8.25 15.37
C ALA A 222 -1.18 -7.25 14.54
N PHE A 223 -1.77 -7.68 13.41
CA PHE A 223 -2.54 -6.78 12.54
C PHE A 223 -3.74 -6.17 13.26
N ARG A 224 -3.74 -4.85 13.38
CA ARG A 224 -4.78 -4.02 14.02
C ARG A 224 -4.88 -2.71 13.21
N PRO A 225 -5.65 -2.70 12.10
CA PRO A 225 -5.82 -1.49 11.30
C PRO A 225 -6.59 -0.43 12.09
N VAL A 226 -6.52 0.82 11.64
CA VAL A 226 -7.43 1.85 12.18
C VAL A 226 -8.87 1.46 11.85
N SER A 227 -9.78 1.63 12.81
CA SER A 227 -11.21 1.52 12.52
C SER A 227 -11.55 2.49 11.39
N GLN A 228 -12.21 2.03 10.32
CA GLN A 228 -12.61 2.91 9.23
C GLN A 228 -13.40 4.08 9.82
N ARG A 229 -12.88 5.30 9.68
CA ARG A 229 -13.66 6.50 9.99
C ARG A 229 -14.84 6.47 9.02
N GLN A 230 -16.06 6.27 9.54
CA GLN A 230 -17.26 6.48 8.72
C GLN A 230 -17.15 7.90 8.14
N PRO A 231 -17.35 8.09 6.83
CA PRO A 231 -17.42 9.43 6.28
C PRO A 231 -18.53 10.17 7.03
N LEU A 232 -18.21 11.36 7.55
CA LEU A 232 -19.21 12.25 8.13
C LEU A 232 -20.27 12.48 7.04
N ALA A 233 -21.51 12.06 7.31
CA ALA A 233 -22.63 12.35 6.45
C ALA A 233 -22.68 13.87 6.23
N SER A 234 -22.58 14.28 4.97
CA SER A 234 -22.72 15.67 4.53
C SER A 234 -24.17 16.12 4.65
#